data_AF-A0A7S4ARZ6-F1
#
_entry.id   AF-A0A7S4ARZ6-F1
#
_cell.length_a   1.000
_cell.length_b   1.000
_cell.length_c   1.000
_cell.angle_alpha   90.00
_cell.angle_beta   90.00
_cell.angle_gamma   90.00
#
_symmetry.space_group_name_H-M   'P 1'
#
loop_
_entity.id
_entity.type
_entity.pdbx_description
1 polymer ?
#
loop_
_entity_poly.entity_id
_entity_poly.type
_entity_poly.pdbx_seq_one_letter_code
_entity_poly.pdbx_strand_id
1 'polypeptide(L)'
;MQCNLQNLVLGDDINRNSVIDCNDRNNNCCYDDVNFEDVDNMIAKQFHSLPVQYRNNINEEIHGVKSMSRDETPELIQTSLMQLEIELQNLPMYHRLIYLKACSMEMQSNINKKITLNDSFNEMGTINADKNHISLVSPHLDDECNHPSSTQPDLPASSNATTSLSFCYVKCREFQLTFLRCEFFDAKKAAMRLVKYLELAYKVCGEEALRRPLRVDDIDSSEEFAVFRASNQRLLPFRDKSGRRVLVINTDLSLASLSQSIDPKMRVLLYLWSVLMEDIDAQRRGLVVIFWPRQVKNQRTQTYHEETDEDMSILTANSNGRSTYRTKCKKVKLPASDYSDAGGIIKQAALVPPNGNPDSIWKQFFEAIPIRMCAIHICLPDDEPYCEMIRCFFLLAIGEDHRTRVKAHHGELSPV
;
A
#
# COMPACT_ATOMS: atom_id res chain seq x y z
N MET A 1 -6.16 -10.49 -46.51
CA MET A 1 -5.44 -11.45 -45.64
C MET A 1 -6.11 -11.40 -44.27
N GLN A 2 -7.06 -12.28 -44.01
CA GLN A 2 -7.68 -12.47 -42.70
C GLN A 2 -6.78 -13.39 -41.87
N CYS A 3 -6.24 -12.89 -40.75
CA CYS A 3 -5.59 -13.73 -39.76
C CYS A 3 -6.59 -14.04 -38.65
N ASN A 4 -6.94 -15.34 -38.56
CA ASN A 4 -7.66 -15.96 -37.46
C ASN A 4 -6.88 -15.78 -36.15
N LEU A 5 -7.52 -15.18 -35.14
CA LEU A 5 -7.14 -15.28 -33.73
C LEU A 5 -7.94 -16.44 -33.11
N GLN A 6 -7.37 -17.64 -33.11
CA GLN A 6 -7.83 -18.73 -32.25
C GLN A 6 -6.93 -18.81 -31.02
N ASN A 7 -7.54 -18.53 -29.86
CA ASN A 7 -7.30 -19.10 -28.54
C ASN A 7 -5.88 -19.62 -28.24
N LEU A 8 -5.05 -18.76 -27.63
CA LEU A 8 -3.95 -19.20 -26.79
C LEU A 8 -4.52 -19.59 -25.42
N VAL A 9 -4.92 -20.84 -25.28
CA VAL A 9 -5.13 -21.48 -23.96
C VAL A 9 -3.73 -21.80 -23.43
N LEU A 10 -3.27 -21.03 -22.44
CA LEU A 10 -2.09 -21.39 -21.66
C LEU A 10 -2.46 -22.60 -20.82
N GLY A 11 -1.82 -23.74 -21.09
CA GLY A 11 -1.98 -24.97 -20.30
C GLY A 11 -1.31 -24.81 -18.93
N ASP A 12 -2.13 -24.77 -17.89
CA ASP A 12 -1.70 -24.94 -16.49
C ASP A 12 -1.59 -26.44 -16.19
N ASP A 13 -0.47 -27.06 -16.57
CA ASP A 13 -0.06 -28.38 -16.08
C ASP A 13 1.26 -28.23 -15.30
N ILE A 14 1.18 -27.67 -14.09
CA ILE A 14 2.21 -27.86 -13.06
C ILE A 14 1.62 -28.80 -12.00
N ASN A 15 1.86 -30.09 -12.22
CA ASN A 15 1.62 -31.17 -11.29
C ASN A 15 2.51 -30.99 -10.04
N ARG A 16 2.04 -30.24 -9.04
CA ARG A 16 2.63 -30.17 -7.70
C ARG A 16 2.10 -31.33 -6.86
N ASN A 17 2.68 -32.50 -7.05
CA ASN A 17 2.61 -33.63 -6.12
C ASN A 17 4.00 -34.23 -5.93
N SER A 18 4.93 -33.46 -5.36
CA SER A 18 6.09 -34.00 -4.66
C SER A 18 5.86 -33.79 -3.17
N VAL A 19 5.21 -34.77 -2.54
CA VAL A 19 5.15 -34.89 -1.09
C VAL A 19 6.58 -35.16 -0.62
N ILE A 20 7.24 -34.15 -0.05
CA ILE A 20 8.51 -34.33 0.65
C ILE A 20 8.14 -34.95 2.00
N ASP A 21 8.45 -36.23 2.15
CA ASP A 21 8.26 -36.98 3.38
C ASP A 21 9.32 -36.51 4.41
N CYS A 22 8.91 -35.66 5.34
CA CYS A 22 9.77 -35.04 6.35
C CYS A 22 9.67 -35.83 7.66
N ASN A 23 10.29 -37.01 7.73
CA ASN A 23 10.25 -37.85 8.94
C ASN A 23 11.61 -38.05 9.64
N ASP A 24 12.62 -37.26 9.29
CA ASP A 24 13.91 -37.29 9.99
C ASP A 24 13.91 -36.39 11.24
N ARG A 25 13.76 -37.03 12.40
CA ARG A 25 13.75 -36.41 13.74
C ARG A 25 15.15 -36.11 14.31
N ASN A 26 16.20 -36.04 13.49
CA ASN A 26 17.53 -35.64 13.97
C ASN A 26 17.67 -34.12 13.92
N ASN A 27 17.22 -33.50 15.01
CA ASN A 27 17.18 -32.08 15.32
C ASN A 27 18.60 -31.49 15.49
N ASN A 28 19.32 -31.33 14.39
CA ASN A 28 20.42 -30.38 14.30
C ASN A 28 20.13 -29.47 13.11
N CYS A 29 19.33 -28.43 13.37
CA CYS A 29 19.03 -27.36 12.43
C CYS A 29 20.32 -26.57 12.20
N CYS A 30 21.18 -27.12 11.35
CA CYS A 30 22.23 -26.38 10.69
C CYS A 30 21.50 -25.34 9.84
N TYR A 31 21.67 -24.08 10.22
CA TYR A 31 21.46 -22.99 9.27
C TYR A 31 22.49 -23.25 8.19
N ASP A 32 22.07 -23.90 7.10
CA ASP A 32 22.87 -23.94 5.89
C ASP A 32 23.19 -22.49 5.55
N ASP A 33 24.49 -22.18 5.46
CA ASP A 33 24.97 -20.85 5.09
C ASP A 33 24.25 -20.43 3.81
N VAL A 34 23.37 -19.43 3.92
CA VAL A 34 22.67 -18.87 2.76
C VAL A 34 23.73 -18.22 1.90
N ASN A 35 24.17 -18.91 0.84
CA ASN A 35 25.16 -18.38 -0.07
C ASN A 35 24.52 -17.22 -0.86
N PHE A 36 25.02 -16.00 -0.68
CA PHE A 36 24.50 -14.81 -1.34
C PHE A 36 24.61 -14.90 -2.88
N GLU A 37 25.60 -15.62 -3.40
CA GLU A 37 25.69 -15.91 -4.84
C GLU A 37 24.45 -16.64 -5.37
N ASP A 38 23.73 -17.38 -4.51
CA ASP A 38 22.51 -18.08 -4.88
C ASP A 38 21.34 -17.13 -5.14
N VAL A 39 21.32 -15.93 -4.54
CA VAL A 39 20.21 -14.97 -4.72
C VAL A 39 20.23 -14.36 -6.11
N ASP A 40 21.38 -13.87 -6.57
CA ASP A 40 21.52 -13.33 -7.92
C ASP A 40 21.35 -14.45 -8.97
N ASN A 41 21.87 -15.66 -8.71
CA ASN A 41 21.63 -16.83 -9.54
C ASN A 41 20.14 -17.21 -9.61
N MET A 42 19.41 -17.11 -8.50
CA MET A 42 17.97 -17.37 -8.44
C MET A 42 17.18 -16.35 -9.26
N ILE A 43 17.53 -15.06 -9.17
CA ILE A 43 16.90 -14.00 -9.98
C ILE A 43 17.21 -14.21 -11.46
N ALA A 44 18.47 -14.47 -11.80
CA ALA A 44 18.88 -14.74 -13.17
C ALA A 44 18.12 -15.95 -13.74
N LYS A 45 18.05 -17.05 -12.98
CA LYS A 45 17.31 -18.27 -13.36
C LYS A 45 15.83 -17.98 -13.60
N GLN A 46 15.18 -17.23 -12.71
CA GLN A 46 13.78 -16.82 -12.86
C GLN A 46 13.58 -15.91 -14.07
N PHE A 47 14.50 -14.99 -14.33
CA PHE A 47 14.40 -14.14 -15.50
C PHE A 47 14.60 -14.94 -16.79
N HIS A 48 15.57 -15.85 -16.83
CA HIS A 48 15.88 -16.70 -17.99
C HIS A 48 14.79 -17.72 -18.33
N SER A 49 13.99 -18.16 -17.35
CA SER A 49 12.86 -19.07 -17.61
C SER A 49 11.70 -18.38 -18.35
N LEU A 50 11.69 -17.05 -18.42
CA LEU A 50 10.64 -16.28 -19.10
C LEU A 50 10.85 -16.20 -20.62
N PRO A 51 9.76 -16.23 -21.41
CA PRO A 51 9.83 -15.99 -22.86
C PRO A 51 10.54 -14.67 -23.19
N VAL A 52 11.31 -14.64 -24.29
CA VAL A 52 12.09 -13.46 -24.73
C VAL A 52 11.21 -12.21 -24.83
N GLN A 53 10.03 -12.34 -25.43
CA GLN A 53 9.09 -11.22 -25.57
C GLN A 53 8.64 -10.68 -24.21
N TYR A 54 8.41 -11.56 -23.24
CA TYR A 54 7.97 -11.17 -21.90
C TYR A 54 9.09 -10.47 -21.12
N ARG A 55 10.34 -10.97 -21.23
CA ARG A 55 11.53 -10.28 -20.69
C ARG A 55 11.70 -8.88 -21.26
N ASN A 56 11.54 -8.73 -22.58
CA ASN A 56 11.65 -7.42 -23.23
C ASN A 56 10.56 -6.46 -22.74
N ASN A 57 9.31 -6.93 -22.65
CA ASN A 57 8.20 -6.13 -22.12
C ASN A 57 8.46 -5.68 -20.67
N ILE A 58 8.94 -6.59 -19.80
CA ILE A 58 9.31 -6.23 -18.42
C ILE A 58 10.43 -5.20 -18.41
N ASN A 59 11.48 -5.41 -19.21
CA ASN A 59 12.62 -4.50 -19.25
C ASN A 59 12.22 -3.10 -19.76
N GLU A 60 11.42 -3.03 -20.82
CA GLU A 60 10.85 -1.79 -21.33
C GLU A 60 9.97 -1.12 -20.27
N GLU A 61 9.16 -1.90 -19.54
CA GLU A 61 8.31 -1.39 -18.48
C GLU A 61 9.12 -0.83 -17.31
N ILE A 62 10.13 -1.54 -16.80
CA ILE A 62 11.01 -1.06 -15.72
C ILE A 62 11.63 0.29 -16.11
N HIS A 63 12.17 0.38 -17.32
CA HIS A 63 12.81 1.59 -17.84
C HIS A 63 11.85 2.68 -18.29
N GLY A 64 10.54 2.43 -18.19
CA GLY A 64 9.52 3.40 -18.58
C GLY A 64 9.49 3.69 -20.08
N VAL A 65 9.81 2.70 -20.90
CA VAL A 65 9.77 2.79 -22.37
C VAL A 65 8.37 2.42 -22.88
N LYS A 66 7.77 1.35 -22.36
CA LYS A 66 6.48 0.84 -22.78
C LYS A 66 5.66 0.35 -21.59
N SER A 67 4.37 0.68 -21.56
CA SER A 67 3.45 0.12 -20.56
C SER A 67 2.84 -1.18 -21.08
N MET A 68 2.71 -2.18 -20.22
CA MET A 68 1.99 -3.43 -20.55
C MET A 68 0.45 -3.32 -20.43
N SER A 69 -0.08 -2.13 -20.11
CA SER A 69 -1.52 -1.89 -19.96
C SER A 69 -2.27 -2.19 -21.26
N ARG A 70 -3.47 -2.76 -21.13
CA ARG A 70 -4.39 -2.97 -22.26
C ARG A 70 -5.21 -1.72 -22.54
N ASP A 71 -5.58 -1.52 -23.79
CA ASP A 71 -6.55 -0.49 -24.16
C ASP A 71 -7.93 -0.87 -23.61
N GLU A 72 -8.52 0.04 -22.84
CA GLU A 72 -9.79 -0.20 -22.16
C GLU A 72 -10.97 0.13 -23.09
N THR A 73 -11.54 -0.89 -23.73
CA THR A 73 -12.82 -0.77 -24.44
C THR A 73 -14.00 -0.97 -23.48
N PRO A 74 -15.17 -0.34 -23.69
CA PRO A 74 -16.37 -0.58 -22.88
C PRO A 74 -16.75 -2.06 -22.76
N GLU A 75 -16.61 -2.83 -23.84
CA GLU A 75 -16.94 -4.25 -23.93
C GLU A 75 -16.01 -5.09 -23.06
N LEU A 76 -14.69 -4.82 -23.12
CA LEU A 76 -13.69 -5.44 -22.24
C LEU A 76 -14.06 -5.19 -20.78
N ILE A 77 -14.32 -3.93 -20.41
CA ILE A 77 -14.66 -3.57 -19.03
C ILE A 77 -15.91 -4.33 -18.56
N GLN A 78 -16.98 -4.30 -19.35
CA GLN A 78 -18.24 -4.94 -18.98
C GLN A 78 -18.08 -6.46 -18.84
N THR A 79 -17.41 -7.09 -19.80
CA THR A 79 -17.17 -8.54 -19.80
C THR A 79 -16.29 -8.95 -18.62
N SER A 80 -15.23 -8.20 -18.34
CA SER A 80 -14.31 -8.49 -17.23
C SER A 80 -14.95 -8.28 -15.86
N LEU A 81 -15.83 -7.29 -15.69
CA LEU A 81 -16.59 -7.13 -14.45
C LEU A 81 -17.56 -8.29 -14.22
N MET A 82 -18.25 -8.74 -15.27
CA MET A 82 -19.11 -9.92 -15.19
C MET A 82 -18.31 -11.17 -14.82
N GLN A 83 -17.15 -11.38 -15.46
CA GLN A 83 -16.28 -12.51 -15.15
C GLN A 83 -15.72 -12.41 -13.73
N LEU A 84 -15.32 -11.21 -13.27
CA LEU A 84 -14.82 -11.01 -11.91
C LEU A 84 -15.84 -11.47 -10.87
N GLU A 85 -17.11 -11.13 -11.04
CA GLU A 85 -18.17 -11.55 -10.12
C GLU A 85 -18.35 -13.08 -10.13
N ILE A 86 -18.28 -13.72 -11.31
CA ILE A 86 -18.29 -15.19 -11.41
C ILE A 86 -17.10 -15.80 -10.66
N GLU A 87 -15.90 -15.28 -10.84
CA GLU A 87 -14.70 -15.77 -10.17
C GLU A 87 -14.77 -15.58 -8.65
N LEU A 88 -15.27 -14.43 -8.17
CA LEU A 88 -15.48 -14.18 -6.74
C LEU A 88 -16.46 -15.18 -6.11
N GLN A 89 -17.49 -15.61 -6.85
CA GLN A 89 -18.43 -16.64 -6.40
C GLN A 89 -17.80 -18.03 -6.37
N ASN A 90 -16.90 -18.32 -7.32
CA ASN A 90 -16.20 -19.60 -7.46
C ASN A 90 -15.00 -19.76 -6.52
N LEU A 91 -14.55 -18.68 -5.84
CA LEU A 91 -13.47 -18.78 -4.86
C LEU A 91 -13.83 -19.75 -3.73
N PRO A 92 -12.83 -20.48 -3.19
CA PRO A 92 -13.03 -21.27 -1.97
C PRO A 92 -13.63 -20.45 -0.85
N MET A 93 -14.52 -21.06 -0.06
CA MET A 93 -15.30 -20.34 0.94
C MET A 93 -14.44 -19.54 1.92
N TYR A 94 -13.28 -20.07 2.34
CA TYR A 94 -12.40 -19.39 3.29
C TYR A 94 -11.90 -18.02 2.77
N HIS A 95 -11.54 -17.92 1.49
CA HIS A 95 -11.17 -16.66 0.84
C HIS A 95 -12.40 -15.76 0.66
N ARG A 96 -13.54 -16.34 0.28
CA ARG A 96 -14.76 -15.57 0.02
C ARG A 96 -15.36 -14.94 1.28
N LEU A 97 -15.07 -15.45 2.48
CA LEU A 97 -15.65 -14.99 3.74
C LEU A 97 -15.49 -13.48 3.97
N ILE A 98 -14.29 -12.93 3.74
CA ILE A 98 -14.05 -11.50 3.98
C ILE A 98 -14.83 -10.62 3.00
N TYR A 99 -14.95 -11.06 1.74
CA TYR A 99 -15.71 -10.36 0.72
C TYR A 99 -17.21 -10.36 1.05
N LEU A 100 -17.74 -11.51 1.50
CA LEU A 100 -19.12 -11.61 1.97
C LEU A 100 -19.37 -10.76 3.22
N LYS A 101 -18.38 -10.66 4.13
CA LYS A 101 -18.43 -9.79 5.30
C LYS A 101 -18.51 -8.32 4.88
N ALA A 102 -17.65 -7.87 3.96
CA ALA A 102 -17.70 -6.51 3.43
C ALA A 102 -19.04 -6.21 2.76
N CYS A 103 -19.60 -7.17 2.01
CA CYS A 103 -20.91 -7.02 1.38
C CYS A 103 -22.06 -6.88 2.38
N SER A 104 -22.01 -7.56 3.53
CA SER A 104 -23.10 -7.56 4.52
C SER A 104 -23.04 -6.38 5.51
N MET A 105 -21.85 -5.84 5.77
CA MET A 105 -21.65 -4.73 6.71
C MET A 105 -22.39 -3.46 6.33
N GLU A 106 -22.57 -3.21 5.04
CA GLU A 106 -23.27 -2.02 4.60
C GLU A 106 -24.78 -2.12 4.76
N MET A 107 -25.33 -3.34 4.59
CA MET A 107 -26.76 -3.58 4.80
C MET A 107 -27.17 -3.21 6.23
N GLN A 108 -26.30 -3.49 7.21
CA GLN A 108 -26.52 -3.11 8.61
C GLN A 108 -26.44 -1.59 8.84
N SER A 109 -25.48 -0.90 8.20
CA SER A 109 -25.37 0.56 8.29
C SER A 109 -26.63 1.26 7.76
N ASN A 110 -27.18 0.78 6.65
CA ASN A 110 -28.40 1.32 6.05
C ASN A 110 -29.65 1.06 6.90
N ILE A 111 -29.73 -0.09 7.58
CA ILE A 111 -30.81 -0.37 8.54
C ILE A 111 -30.72 0.60 9.73
N ASN A 112 -29.53 0.77 10.31
CA ASN A 112 -29.33 1.65 11.46
C ASN A 112 -29.67 3.11 11.13
N LYS A 113 -29.24 3.63 9.97
CA LYS A 113 -29.60 4.98 9.51
C LYS A 113 -31.12 5.18 9.37
N LYS A 114 -31.84 4.19 8.83
CA LYS A 114 -33.30 4.25 8.70
C LYS A 114 -34.00 4.28 10.06
N ILE A 115 -33.50 3.53 11.04
CA ILE A 115 -34.05 3.54 12.40
C ILE A 115 -33.86 4.93 13.03
N THR A 116 -32.66 5.51 12.97
CA THR A 116 -32.38 6.83 13.54
C THR A 116 -33.21 7.97 12.91
N LEU A 117 -33.48 7.90 11.61
CA LEU A 117 -34.33 8.88 10.93
C LEU A 117 -35.79 8.78 11.37
N ASN A 118 -36.30 7.58 11.59
CA ASN A 118 -37.67 7.39 12.09
C ASN A 118 -37.81 7.86 13.54
N ASP A 119 -36.80 7.66 14.38
CA ASP A 119 -36.81 8.14 15.76
C ASP A 119 -36.79 9.68 15.82
N SER A 120 -35.98 10.32 14.97
CA SER A 120 -35.92 11.79 14.86
C SER A 120 -37.25 12.40 14.39
N PHE A 121 -37.98 11.70 13.51
CA PHE A 121 -39.28 12.16 13.02
C PHE A 121 -40.38 12.07 14.11
N ASN A 122 -40.28 11.10 15.00
CA ASN A 122 -41.23 10.93 16.10
C ASN A 122 -41.03 11.97 17.22
N GLU A 123 -39.81 12.46 17.45
CA GLU A 123 -39.56 13.53 18.44
C GLU A 123 -40.06 14.91 18.00
N MET A 124 -40.17 15.17 16.69
CA MET A 124 -40.65 16.46 16.18
C MET A 124 -42.20 16.61 16.18
N GLY A 125 -42.93 15.56 16.59
CA GLY A 125 -44.39 15.48 16.56
C GLY A 125 -45.16 16.12 17.73
N THR A 126 -44.51 16.88 18.63
CA THR A 126 -45.19 17.57 19.76
C THR A 126 -44.98 19.09 19.79
N ILE A 127 -44.80 19.73 18.63
CA ILE A 127 -44.81 21.20 18.54
C ILE A 127 -46.26 21.67 18.33
N ASN A 128 -46.77 22.38 19.33
CA ASN A 128 -48.07 23.04 19.33
C ASN A 128 -48.32 23.84 18.05
N ALA A 129 -49.55 23.73 17.54
CA ALA A 129 -50.05 24.46 16.40
C ALA A 129 -50.18 25.97 16.70
N ASP A 130 -49.10 26.72 16.53
CA ASP A 130 -49.18 28.16 16.29
C ASP A 130 -48.74 28.47 14.86
N LYS A 131 -49.72 28.94 14.10
CA LYS A 131 -49.57 29.38 12.71
C LYS A 131 -48.65 30.59 12.68
N ASN A 132 -47.41 30.43 12.22
CA ASN A 132 -46.73 31.54 11.54
C ASN A 132 -45.73 31.08 10.48
N HIS A 133 -45.78 31.84 9.40
CA HIS A 133 -45.13 31.70 8.11
C HIS A 133 -43.60 31.54 8.21
N ILE A 134 -43.05 30.37 7.89
CA ILE A 134 -41.60 30.22 7.64
C ILE A 134 -41.43 29.37 6.37
N SER A 135 -40.74 29.95 5.38
CA SER A 135 -40.39 29.35 4.10
C SER A 135 -39.40 28.20 4.29
N LEU A 136 -39.83 27.00 3.90
CA LEU A 136 -39.00 25.80 3.84
C LEU A 136 -37.91 25.94 2.77
N VAL A 137 -36.65 26.01 3.22
CA VAL A 137 -35.47 25.72 2.40
C VAL A 137 -35.10 24.28 2.71
N SER A 138 -35.19 23.41 1.71
CA SER A 138 -34.84 21.99 1.80
C SER A 138 -33.33 21.80 2.01
N PRO A 139 -32.89 20.85 2.86
CA PRO A 139 -31.49 20.46 2.93
C PRO A 139 -31.14 19.59 1.71
N HIS A 140 -30.19 20.07 0.92
CA HIS A 140 -29.54 19.34 -0.17
C HIS A 140 -28.66 18.24 0.45
N LEU A 141 -28.98 16.97 0.17
CA LEU A 141 -28.12 15.83 0.52
C LEU A 141 -27.30 15.48 -0.72
N ASP A 142 -26.02 15.77 -0.67
CA ASP A 142 -25.07 15.54 -1.75
C ASP A 142 -24.69 14.04 -1.77
N ASP A 143 -25.43 13.25 -2.56
CA ASP A 143 -24.95 11.98 -3.10
C ASP A 143 -24.03 12.30 -4.29
N GLU A 144 -22.78 12.65 -3.98
CA GLU A 144 -21.77 12.91 -4.99
C GLU A 144 -20.46 12.16 -4.64
N CYS A 145 -20.25 11.03 -5.31
CA CYS A 145 -18.90 10.72 -5.80
C CYS A 145 -18.53 11.81 -6.82
N ASN A 146 -18.13 12.96 -6.28
CA ASN A 146 -17.99 14.20 -7.02
C ASN A 146 -16.71 14.22 -7.82
N HIS A 147 -16.81 14.08 -9.14
CA HIS A 147 -15.84 14.64 -10.07
C HIS A 147 -16.56 15.23 -11.29
N PRO A 148 -16.01 16.32 -11.87
CA PRO A 148 -16.75 17.21 -12.76
C PRO A 148 -16.97 16.56 -14.13
N SER A 149 -18.21 16.22 -14.44
CA SER A 149 -18.63 15.78 -15.76
C SER A 149 -19.12 16.96 -16.59
N SER A 150 -18.35 17.23 -17.65
CA SER A 150 -18.80 17.56 -19.00
C SER A 150 -20.32 17.81 -19.17
N THR A 151 -20.65 19.07 -19.44
CA THR A 151 -21.92 19.59 -19.96
C THR A 151 -22.58 18.66 -21.00
N GLN A 152 -23.76 18.12 -20.69
CA GLN A 152 -24.71 17.53 -21.64
C GLN A 152 -26.11 18.12 -21.36
N PRO A 153 -26.96 18.34 -22.39
CA PRO A 153 -28.17 19.14 -22.28
C PRO A 153 -29.40 18.37 -21.77
N ASP A 154 -30.31 19.13 -21.16
CA ASP A 154 -31.47 18.75 -20.36
C ASP A 154 -32.52 17.86 -21.08
N LEU A 155 -32.90 16.76 -20.42
CA LEU A 155 -34.08 15.94 -20.75
C LEU A 155 -35.01 15.84 -19.52
N PRO A 156 -36.35 15.76 -19.73
CA PRO A 156 -37.34 16.02 -18.68
C PRO A 156 -37.46 14.92 -17.64
N ALA A 157 -37.60 15.36 -16.39
CA ALA A 157 -37.66 14.56 -15.17
C ALA A 157 -38.89 13.63 -15.11
N SER A 158 -38.64 12.32 -15.22
CA SER A 158 -39.58 11.27 -14.84
C SER A 158 -39.31 10.87 -13.38
N SER A 159 -40.26 11.17 -12.50
CA SER A 159 -40.22 10.85 -11.07
C SER A 159 -40.47 9.37 -10.83
N ASN A 160 -39.50 8.52 -11.16
CA ASN A 160 -39.49 7.14 -10.71
C ASN A 160 -38.85 7.10 -9.33
N ALA A 161 -39.62 6.65 -8.32
CA ALA A 161 -39.14 6.31 -7.00
C ALA A 161 -38.01 5.28 -7.14
N THR A 162 -36.79 5.79 -7.19
CA THR A 162 -35.59 4.99 -7.41
C THR A 162 -35.34 4.31 -6.07
N THR A 163 -35.72 3.04 -5.98
CA THR A 163 -35.44 2.18 -4.84
C THR A 163 -33.96 2.31 -4.55
N SER A 164 -33.62 2.98 -3.44
CA SER A 164 -32.25 3.20 -2.98
C SER A 164 -31.60 1.83 -2.81
N LEU A 165 -30.89 1.38 -3.84
CA LEU A 165 -30.12 0.14 -3.81
C LEU A 165 -29.02 0.35 -2.77
N SER A 166 -28.88 -0.58 -1.82
CA SER A 166 -27.74 -0.58 -0.91
C SER A 166 -26.45 -0.59 -1.74
N PHE A 167 -25.69 0.49 -1.69
CA PHE A 167 -24.51 0.72 -2.52
C PHE A 167 -23.25 0.09 -1.93
N CYS A 168 -23.08 -1.23 -2.08
CA CYS A 168 -21.88 -1.93 -1.59
C CYS A 168 -20.59 -1.40 -2.21
N TYR A 169 -19.74 -0.67 -1.47
CA TYR A 169 -18.55 -0.04 -2.06
C TYR A 169 -17.58 -1.06 -2.68
N VAL A 170 -17.46 -2.27 -2.12
CA VAL A 170 -16.62 -3.32 -2.72
C VAL A 170 -17.19 -3.91 -4.01
N LYS A 171 -18.49 -3.67 -4.28
CA LYS A 171 -19.17 -3.97 -5.55
C LYS A 171 -19.24 -2.78 -6.48
N CYS A 172 -18.73 -1.62 -6.05
CA CYS A 172 -18.63 -0.44 -6.89
C CYS A 172 -17.76 -0.76 -8.12
N ARG A 173 -18.22 -0.30 -9.28
CA ARG A 173 -17.55 -0.51 -10.58
C ARG A 173 -16.10 -0.04 -10.52
N GLU A 174 -15.87 1.14 -9.96
CA GLU A 174 -14.57 1.81 -9.87
C GLU A 174 -13.61 1.02 -8.97
N PHE A 175 -14.11 0.51 -7.84
CA PHE A 175 -13.33 -0.31 -6.92
C PHE A 175 -12.90 -1.63 -7.57
N GLN A 176 -13.84 -2.35 -8.19
CA GLN A 176 -13.57 -3.61 -8.88
C GLN A 176 -12.60 -3.44 -10.07
N LEU A 177 -12.76 -2.35 -10.82
CA LEU A 177 -11.88 -2.01 -11.94
C LEU A 177 -10.42 -1.83 -11.53
N THR A 178 -10.17 -1.41 -10.29
CA THR A 178 -8.80 -1.25 -9.78
C THR A 178 -8.04 -2.58 -9.79
N PHE A 179 -8.68 -3.65 -9.32
CA PHE A 179 -8.09 -5.00 -9.31
C PHE A 179 -7.98 -5.61 -10.71
N LEU A 180 -9.00 -5.39 -11.55
CA LEU A 180 -8.96 -5.81 -12.95
C LEU A 180 -7.81 -5.15 -13.70
N ARG A 181 -7.61 -3.84 -13.56
CA ARG A 181 -6.48 -3.12 -14.17
C ARG A 181 -5.14 -3.62 -13.65
N CYS A 182 -5.03 -3.84 -12.34
CA CYS A 182 -3.83 -4.37 -11.71
C CYS A 182 -3.40 -5.73 -12.30
N GLU A 183 -4.37 -6.59 -12.63
CA GLU A 183 -4.16 -7.94 -13.16
C GLU A 183 -4.41 -8.05 -14.67
N PHE A 184 -4.29 -6.95 -15.41
CA PHE A 184 -4.44 -6.93 -16.89
C PHE A 184 -5.75 -7.54 -17.41
N PHE A 185 -6.82 -7.38 -16.64
CA PHE A 185 -8.16 -7.92 -16.86
C PHE A 185 -8.24 -9.46 -16.80
N ASP A 186 -7.30 -10.12 -16.13
CA ASP A 186 -7.45 -11.51 -15.67
C ASP A 186 -8.38 -11.53 -14.45
N ALA A 187 -9.64 -11.89 -14.69
CA ALA A 187 -10.69 -11.86 -13.68
C ALA A 187 -10.39 -12.79 -12.47
N LYS A 188 -9.76 -13.94 -12.72
CA LYS A 188 -9.46 -14.92 -11.65
C LYS A 188 -8.38 -14.39 -10.72
N LYS A 189 -7.30 -13.83 -11.29
CA LYS A 189 -6.25 -13.18 -10.49
C LYS A 189 -6.77 -11.93 -9.79
N ALA A 190 -7.58 -11.13 -10.47
CA ALA A 190 -8.20 -9.94 -9.88
C ALA A 190 -9.10 -10.28 -8.69
N ALA A 191 -9.93 -11.33 -8.78
CA ALA A 191 -10.77 -11.81 -7.69
C ALA A 191 -9.92 -12.21 -6.47
N MET A 192 -8.85 -12.97 -6.70
CA MET A 192 -7.93 -13.38 -5.64
C MET A 192 -7.23 -12.17 -5.00
N ARG A 193 -6.71 -11.24 -5.79
CA ARG A 193 -6.05 -10.01 -5.28
C ARG A 193 -7.00 -9.12 -4.50
N LEU A 194 -8.25 -8.97 -4.95
CA LEU A 194 -9.30 -8.22 -4.25
C LEU A 194 -9.54 -8.80 -2.86
N VAL A 195 -9.71 -10.12 -2.75
CA VAL A 195 -9.89 -10.79 -1.47
C VAL A 195 -8.67 -10.59 -0.56
N LYS A 196 -7.45 -10.83 -1.07
CA LYS A 196 -6.22 -10.62 -0.29
C LYS A 196 -6.07 -9.19 0.21
N TYR A 197 -6.45 -8.21 -0.59
CA TYR A 197 -6.52 -6.81 -0.17
C TYR A 197 -7.49 -6.61 0.99
N LEU A 198 -8.71 -7.14 0.91
CA LEU A 198 -9.69 -7.03 1.99
C LEU A 198 -9.25 -7.75 3.26
N GLU A 199 -8.62 -8.93 3.16
CA GLU A 199 -8.03 -9.66 4.29
C GLU A 199 -6.95 -8.83 4.98
N LEU A 200 -6.02 -8.26 4.20
CA LEU A 200 -4.95 -7.41 4.72
C LEU A 200 -5.50 -6.12 5.36
N ALA A 201 -6.42 -5.45 4.67
CA ALA A 201 -7.02 -4.21 5.16
C ALA A 201 -7.79 -4.46 6.45
N TYR A 202 -8.56 -5.56 6.54
CA TYR A 202 -9.24 -5.96 7.77
C TYR A 202 -8.27 -6.30 8.90
N LYS A 203 -7.18 -7.02 8.59
CA LYS A 203 -6.17 -7.39 9.58
C LYS A 203 -5.48 -6.15 10.19
N VAL A 204 -5.21 -5.12 9.40
CA VAL A 204 -4.46 -3.92 9.83
C VAL A 204 -5.36 -2.81 10.38
N CYS A 205 -6.55 -2.64 9.80
CA CYS A 205 -7.45 -1.50 10.08
C CYS A 205 -8.80 -1.93 10.68
N GLY A 206 -9.07 -3.22 10.82
CA GLY A 206 -10.32 -3.73 11.37
C GLY A 206 -11.52 -3.56 10.44
N GLU A 207 -12.71 -3.47 11.03
CA GLU A 207 -13.97 -3.44 10.29
C GLU A 207 -14.19 -2.19 9.44
N GLU A 208 -13.61 -1.06 9.84
CA GLU A 208 -13.81 0.21 9.13
C GLU A 208 -13.31 0.13 7.69
N ALA A 209 -12.22 -0.60 7.44
CA ALA A 209 -11.71 -0.84 6.09
C ALA A 209 -12.65 -1.66 5.19
N LEU A 210 -13.59 -2.41 5.77
CA LEU A 210 -14.59 -3.17 5.02
C LEU A 210 -15.88 -2.39 4.77
N ARG A 211 -16.07 -1.24 5.42
CA ARG A 211 -17.28 -0.41 5.30
C ARG A 211 -17.11 0.71 4.28
N ARG A 212 -15.89 1.21 4.10
CA ARG A 212 -15.58 2.33 3.20
C ARG A 212 -14.10 2.33 2.81
N PRO A 213 -13.71 3.12 1.79
CA PRO A 213 -12.31 3.45 1.55
C PRO A 213 -11.63 4.05 2.78
N LEU A 214 -10.35 3.73 2.95
CA LEU A 214 -9.51 4.24 4.04
C LEU A 214 -9.29 5.76 3.88
N ARG A 215 -9.43 6.47 4.98
CA ARG A 215 -9.28 7.93 5.11
C ARG A 215 -8.07 8.24 5.97
N VAL A 216 -7.61 9.49 5.88
CA VAL A 216 -6.54 9.99 6.77
C VAL A 216 -6.95 9.95 8.23
N ASP A 217 -8.25 10.11 8.53
CA ASP A 217 -8.78 10.06 9.90
C ASP A 217 -8.70 8.65 10.52
N ASP A 218 -8.50 7.60 9.71
CA ASP A 218 -8.27 6.24 10.19
C ASP A 218 -6.83 6.04 10.72
N ILE A 219 -5.99 7.07 10.56
CA ILE A 219 -4.63 7.16 11.11
C ILE A 219 -4.72 7.99 12.40
N ASP A 220 -5.37 7.43 13.42
CA ASP A 220 -5.82 8.16 14.61
C ASP A 220 -4.77 8.24 15.72
N SER A 221 -3.89 7.23 15.81
CA SER A 221 -2.94 7.17 16.91
C SER A 221 -1.82 8.18 16.73
N SER A 222 -1.42 8.83 17.83
CA SER A 222 -0.30 9.78 17.81
C SER A 222 0.99 9.14 17.30
N GLU A 223 1.14 7.81 17.47
CA GLU A 223 2.26 7.04 16.94
C GLU A 223 2.15 6.90 15.42
N GLU A 224 1.00 6.50 14.88
CA GLU A 224 0.77 6.40 13.44
C GLU A 224 0.94 7.74 12.75
N PHE A 225 0.44 8.82 13.34
CA PHE A 225 0.60 10.16 12.78
C PHE A 225 2.04 10.67 12.91
N ALA A 226 2.78 10.25 13.95
CA ALA A 226 4.22 10.49 14.02
C ALA A 226 4.96 9.71 12.94
N VAL A 227 4.61 8.44 12.70
CA VAL A 227 5.13 7.63 11.60
C VAL A 227 4.76 8.26 10.26
N PHE A 228 3.54 8.75 10.07
CA PHE A 228 3.06 9.40 8.85
C PHE A 228 3.78 10.74 8.59
N ARG A 229 4.00 11.58 9.61
CA ARG A 229 4.71 12.87 9.46
C ARG A 229 6.22 12.70 9.33
N ALA A 230 6.78 11.81 10.13
CA ALA A 230 8.15 11.36 9.96
C ALA A 230 8.29 10.48 8.72
N SER A 231 7.17 10.14 8.04
CA SER A 231 7.18 9.04 7.11
C SER A 231 8.20 9.30 6.05
N ASN A 232 9.06 8.32 6.04
CA ASN A 232 9.99 8.04 4.98
C ASN A 232 9.25 7.62 3.70
N GLN A 233 7.93 7.46 3.74
CA GLN A 233 7.11 7.04 2.62
C GLN A 233 6.42 8.26 2.00
N ARG A 234 6.79 8.62 0.78
CA ARG A 234 6.26 9.81 0.11
C ARG A 234 5.85 9.49 -1.31
N LEU A 235 4.59 9.77 -1.61
CA LEU A 235 4.10 9.80 -2.98
C LEU A 235 4.54 11.14 -3.60
N LEU A 236 5.40 11.09 -4.61
CA LEU A 236 5.91 12.31 -5.24
C LEU A 236 4.80 13.02 -6.02
N PRO A 237 4.80 14.36 -6.07
CA PRO A 237 3.77 15.11 -6.79
C PRO A 237 3.86 14.92 -8.30
N PHE A 238 5.03 14.52 -8.80
CA PHE A 238 5.27 14.26 -10.22
C PHE A 238 5.19 12.77 -10.55
N ARG A 239 5.05 12.51 -11.85
CA ARG A 239 5.10 11.18 -12.45
C ARG A 239 6.46 11.01 -13.14
N ASP A 240 6.83 9.77 -13.38
CA ASP A 240 7.98 9.50 -14.26
C ASP A 240 7.65 9.79 -15.73
N LYS A 241 8.63 9.60 -16.62
CA LYS A 241 8.47 9.84 -18.07
C LYS A 241 7.36 9.00 -18.73
N SER A 242 6.90 7.92 -18.09
CA SER A 242 5.83 7.05 -18.59
C SER A 242 4.47 7.38 -17.99
N GLY A 243 4.39 8.38 -17.11
CA GLY A 243 3.17 8.77 -16.40
C GLY A 243 2.86 7.91 -15.16
N ARG A 244 3.83 7.14 -14.65
CA ARG A 244 3.65 6.31 -13.45
C ARG A 244 3.79 7.15 -12.20
N ARG A 245 3.02 6.82 -11.15
CA ARG A 245 3.23 7.43 -9.83
C ARG A 245 4.52 6.91 -9.22
N VAL A 246 5.21 7.77 -8.45
CA VAL A 246 6.48 7.43 -7.81
C VAL A 246 6.29 7.47 -6.30
N LEU A 247 6.46 6.32 -5.65
CA LEU A 247 6.45 6.18 -4.20
C LEU A 247 7.90 6.01 -3.72
N VAL A 248 8.39 6.96 -2.92
CA VAL A 248 9.70 6.84 -2.28
C VAL A 248 9.52 6.27 -0.89
N ILE A 249 10.28 5.25 -0.52
CA ILE A 249 10.33 4.64 0.81
C ILE A 249 11.75 4.78 1.34
N ASN A 250 11.92 5.71 2.28
CA ASN A 250 13.20 6.11 2.86
C ASN A 250 13.47 5.45 4.23
N THR A 251 13.29 4.15 4.37
CA THR A 251 13.23 3.55 5.72
C THR A 251 14.57 3.62 6.44
N ASP A 252 14.57 4.03 7.71
CA ASP A 252 15.70 3.84 8.61
C ASP A 252 15.84 2.34 8.88
N LEU A 253 17.00 1.77 8.50
CA LEU A 253 17.30 0.35 8.67
C LEU A 253 18.01 0.02 9.98
N SER A 254 18.02 0.95 10.94
CA SER A 254 18.46 0.65 12.30
C SER A 254 17.65 -0.52 12.87
N LEU A 255 18.33 -1.36 13.66
CA LEU A 255 17.71 -2.46 14.41
C LEU A 255 16.49 -1.98 15.22
N ALA A 256 16.58 -0.77 15.80
CA ALA A 256 15.47 -0.15 16.52
C ALA A 256 14.25 0.15 15.63
N SER A 257 14.47 0.46 14.36
CA SER A 257 13.38 0.70 13.39
C SER A 257 12.78 -0.59 12.86
N LEU A 258 13.55 -1.69 12.84
CA LEU A 258 13.08 -3.03 12.48
C LEU A 258 12.33 -3.71 13.63
N SER A 259 12.60 -3.34 14.88
CA SER A 259 11.93 -3.87 16.07
C SER A 259 10.61 -3.18 16.42
N GLN A 260 10.29 -2.04 15.79
CA GLN A 260 9.00 -1.37 15.95
C GLN A 260 7.84 -2.23 15.43
N SER A 261 6.65 -2.04 16.02
CA SER A 261 5.43 -2.67 15.51
C SER A 261 5.27 -2.40 14.02
N ILE A 262 5.00 -3.46 13.26
CA ILE A 262 4.78 -3.38 11.82
C ILE A 262 3.44 -2.66 11.53
N ASP A 263 2.51 -2.66 12.49
CA ASP A 263 1.12 -2.25 12.28
C ASP A 263 0.95 -0.77 11.87
N PRO A 264 1.60 0.23 12.53
CA PRO A 264 1.46 1.63 12.14
C PRO A 264 1.96 1.92 10.72
N LYS A 265 3.09 1.32 10.33
CA LYS A 265 3.68 1.50 9.00
C LYS A 265 2.79 0.88 7.92
N MET A 266 2.19 -0.26 8.21
CA MET A 266 1.29 -0.95 7.29
C MET A 266 -0.02 -0.19 7.09
N ARG A 267 -0.56 0.42 8.15
CA ARG A 267 -1.76 1.25 8.04
C ARG A 267 -1.53 2.48 7.17
N VAL A 268 -0.39 3.16 7.37
CA VAL A 268 0.04 4.26 6.50
C VAL A 268 0.19 3.82 5.03
N LEU A 269 0.82 2.66 4.79
CA LEU A 269 0.96 2.12 3.42
C LEU A 269 -0.39 1.80 2.78
N LEU A 270 -1.32 1.20 3.52
CA LEU A 270 -2.68 0.92 3.05
C LEU A 270 -3.45 2.20 2.70
N TYR A 271 -3.30 3.25 3.50
CA TYR A 271 -3.86 4.57 3.17
C TYR A 271 -3.22 5.16 1.91
N LEU A 272 -1.89 5.12 1.77
CA LEU A 272 -1.23 5.61 0.55
C LEU A 272 -1.68 4.84 -0.69
N TRP A 273 -1.99 3.55 -0.54
CA TRP A 273 -2.58 2.76 -1.62
C TRP A 273 -4.02 3.13 -1.91
N SER A 274 -4.87 3.38 -0.91
CA SER A 274 -6.24 3.83 -1.17
C SER A 274 -6.25 5.12 -1.98
N VAL A 275 -5.33 6.05 -1.69
CA VAL A 275 -5.12 7.26 -2.51
C VAL A 275 -4.68 6.91 -3.94
N LEU A 276 -3.78 5.94 -4.12
CA LEU A 276 -3.37 5.48 -5.46
C LEU A 276 -4.49 4.75 -6.21
N MET A 277 -5.43 4.11 -5.50
CA MET A 277 -6.60 3.46 -6.09
C MET A 277 -7.59 4.47 -6.66
N GLU A 278 -7.59 5.74 -6.25
CA GLU A 278 -8.47 6.76 -6.84
C GLU A 278 -7.90 7.32 -8.16
N ASP A 279 -6.59 7.20 -8.35
CA ASP A 279 -5.88 7.70 -9.53
C ASP A 279 -5.95 6.72 -10.70
N ILE A 280 -6.87 6.95 -11.64
CA ILE A 280 -7.08 6.10 -12.83
C ILE A 280 -5.79 5.94 -13.65
N ASP A 281 -4.97 6.99 -13.75
CA ASP A 281 -3.69 6.90 -14.47
C ASP A 281 -2.69 6.02 -13.72
N ALA A 282 -2.68 6.05 -12.38
CA ALA A 282 -1.86 5.13 -11.58
C ALA A 282 -2.34 3.69 -11.72
N GLN A 283 -3.65 3.43 -11.75
CA GLN A 283 -4.17 2.08 -11.97
C GLN A 283 -3.75 1.53 -13.33
N ARG A 284 -3.83 2.38 -14.38
CA ARG A 284 -3.47 2.00 -15.75
C ARG A 284 -1.96 1.84 -15.90
N ARG A 285 -1.19 2.86 -15.55
CA ARG A 285 0.25 2.94 -15.84
C ARG A 285 1.10 2.28 -14.76
N GLY A 286 0.57 2.13 -13.55
CA GLY A 286 1.22 1.50 -12.41
C GLY A 286 2.07 2.45 -11.56
N LEU A 287 2.82 1.84 -10.65
CA LEU A 287 3.62 2.48 -9.62
C LEU A 287 5.11 2.14 -9.79
N VAL A 288 5.97 3.14 -9.58
CA VAL A 288 7.40 2.97 -9.36
C VAL A 288 7.68 3.17 -7.88
N VAL A 289 8.32 2.18 -7.25
CA VAL A 289 8.76 2.30 -5.86
C VAL A 289 10.26 2.57 -5.84
N ILE A 290 10.69 3.60 -5.14
CA ILE A 290 12.11 3.88 -4.88
C ILE A 290 12.36 3.58 -3.41
N PHE A 291 13.04 2.49 -3.13
CA PHE A 291 13.53 2.16 -1.80
C PHE A 291 14.93 2.75 -1.62
N TRP A 292 15.06 3.69 -0.69
CA TRP A 292 16.31 4.38 -0.38
C TRP A 292 16.51 4.36 1.13
N PRO A 293 17.16 3.37 1.72
CA PRO A 293 17.28 3.37 3.16
C PRO A 293 18.22 4.46 3.64
N ARG A 294 17.85 5.09 4.75
CA ARG A 294 18.68 6.12 5.36
C ARG A 294 19.85 5.45 6.09
N GLN A 295 21.08 5.81 5.72
CA GLN A 295 22.24 5.49 6.54
C GLN A 295 22.14 6.26 7.86
N VAL A 296 22.04 5.52 8.97
CA VAL A 296 22.29 6.09 10.29
C VAL A 296 23.79 6.15 10.45
N LYS A 297 24.41 7.28 10.10
CA LYS A 297 25.78 7.53 10.53
C LYS A 297 25.76 7.45 12.05
N ASN A 298 26.44 6.46 12.61
CA ASN A 298 26.69 6.40 14.04
C ASN A 298 27.32 7.74 14.42
N GLN A 299 26.51 8.65 14.98
CA GLN A 299 27.01 9.84 15.66
C GLN A 299 27.65 9.35 16.97
N ARG A 300 28.71 8.52 16.86
CA ARG A 300 29.66 8.33 17.93
C ARG A 300 30.21 9.72 18.19
N THR A 301 29.72 10.33 19.28
CA THR A 301 30.47 11.27 20.10
C THR A 301 31.38 12.17 19.29
N GLN A 302 30.81 13.04 18.46
CA GLN A 302 31.29 14.41 18.55
C GLN A 302 30.82 14.90 19.92
N THR A 303 31.56 14.49 20.96
CA THR A 303 31.74 15.31 22.15
C THR A 303 32.12 16.67 21.58
N TYR A 304 31.13 17.54 21.45
CA TYR A 304 31.37 18.96 21.44
C TYR A 304 32.21 19.19 22.69
N HIS A 305 33.51 19.39 22.51
CA HIS A 305 34.24 20.22 23.44
C HIS A 305 33.45 21.53 23.44
N GLU A 306 32.59 21.70 24.46
CA GLU A 306 32.23 23.04 24.92
C GLU A 306 33.57 23.66 25.33
N GLU A 307 34.25 24.28 24.37
CA GLU A 307 35.14 25.38 24.70
C GLU A 307 34.24 26.39 25.40
N THR A 308 34.42 26.45 26.71
CA THR A 308 33.88 27.50 27.57
C THR A 308 34.53 28.81 27.11
N ASP A 309 33.91 29.49 26.15
CA ASP A 309 34.11 30.91 25.94
C ASP A 309 33.48 31.66 27.13
N GLU A 310 34.16 31.60 28.27
CA GLU A 310 34.12 32.66 29.27
C GLU A 310 34.86 33.86 28.69
N ASP A 311 34.18 34.67 27.88
CA ASP A 311 34.32 36.13 27.85
C ASP A 311 33.63 36.74 26.62
N MET A 312 32.34 37.05 26.76
CA MET A 312 31.77 38.18 26.02
C MET A 312 30.62 38.81 26.79
N SER A 313 30.99 39.66 27.74
CA SER A 313 30.09 40.62 28.35
C SER A 313 30.06 41.91 27.50
N ILE A 314 28.90 42.59 27.52
CA ILE A 314 28.69 44.05 27.31
C ILE A 314 28.11 44.52 25.95
N LEU A 315 26.81 44.90 26.02
CA LEU A 315 26.01 45.90 25.26
C LEU A 315 25.45 45.50 23.88
N THR A 316 24.20 45.79 23.47
CA THR A 316 23.21 46.78 23.92
C THR A 316 21.81 46.43 23.41
N ALA A 317 20.79 46.96 24.09
CA ALA A 317 19.38 46.88 23.73
C ALA A 317 19.08 47.43 22.32
N ASN A 318 18.14 46.79 21.62
CA ASN A 318 17.33 47.50 20.64
C ASN A 318 15.89 46.96 20.63
N SER A 319 14.98 47.90 20.89
CA SER A 319 13.53 47.77 20.81
C SER A 319 13.11 47.60 19.36
N ASN A 320 12.52 46.46 19.00
CA ASN A 320 11.56 46.36 17.91
C ASN A 320 10.67 45.14 18.14
N GLY A 321 9.39 45.41 18.44
CA GLY A 321 8.37 44.40 18.74
C GLY A 321 8.05 43.52 17.54
N ARG A 322 8.75 42.39 17.43
CA ARG A 322 8.40 41.31 16.50
C ARG A 322 8.16 40.02 17.28
N SER A 323 6.90 39.61 17.34
CA SER A 323 6.47 38.34 17.94
C SER A 323 7.09 37.17 17.18
N THR A 324 8.04 36.48 17.80
CA THR A 324 8.52 35.18 17.35
C THR A 324 7.82 34.10 18.17
N TYR A 325 7.01 33.25 17.53
CA TYR A 325 6.50 32.02 18.13
C TYR A 325 7.68 31.06 18.32
N ARG A 326 8.29 31.10 19.51
CA ARG A 326 9.34 30.16 19.93
C ARG A 326 8.66 28.93 20.52
N THR A 327 8.42 27.91 19.70
CA THR A 327 7.96 26.61 20.19
C THR A 327 9.05 26.01 21.08
N LYS A 328 8.82 26.00 22.40
CA LYS A 328 9.69 25.32 23.36
C LYS A 328 9.54 23.81 23.17
N CYS A 329 10.33 23.22 22.28
CA CYS A 329 10.58 21.77 22.33
C CYS A 329 11.34 21.48 23.63
N LYS A 330 10.66 20.86 24.60
CA LYS A 330 11.31 20.25 25.76
C LYS A 330 12.30 19.20 25.21
N LYS A 331 13.60 19.45 25.37
CA LYS A 331 14.63 18.42 25.20
C LYS A 331 14.37 17.35 26.27
N VAL A 332 13.75 16.24 25.88
CA VAL A 332 13.71 15.03 26.68
C VAL A 332 15.12 14.44 26.63
N LYS A 333 15.85 14.48 27.75
CA LYS A 333 17.10 13.72 27.91
C LYS A 333 16.72 12.25 27.93
N LEU A 334 16.97 11.54 26.83
CA LEU A 334 16.97 10.08 26.83
C LEU A 334 18.20 9.60 27.60
N PRO A 335 18.09 8.55 28.45
CA PRO A 335 19.23 8.02 29.17
C PRO A 335 20.25 7.44 28.18
N ALA A 336 21.52 7.74 28.42
CA ALA A 336 22.62 7.09 27.73
C ALA A 336 22.60 5.61 28.13
N SER A 337 22.23 4.73 27.20
CA SER A 337 22.34 3.28 27.38
C SER A 337 23.69 2.81 26.84
N ASP A 338 24.45 2.10 27.67
CA ASP A 338 25.73 1.49 27.32
C ASP A 338 25.57 0.45 26.20
N TYR A 339 26.01 0.82 24.99
CA TYR A 339 25.98 -0.02 23.78
C TYR A 339 27.35 -0.67 23.49
N SER A 340 27.96 -1.31 24.48
CA SER A 340 29.23 -2.01 24.30
C SER A 340 29.09 -3.48 23.90
N ASP A 341 27.87 -4.03 23.73
CA ASP A 341 27.66 -5.47 23.51
C ASP A 341 26.72 -5.80 22.31
N ALA A 342 26.74 -4.97 21.27
CA ALA A 342 25.89 -5.14 20.09
C ALA A 342 26.31 -6.31 19.16
N GLY A 343 27.44 -6.98 19.43
CA GLY A 343 27.90 -8.14 18.65
C GLY A 343 27.09 -9.41 18.88
N GLY A 344 26.36 -9.53 20.00
CA GLY A 344 25.57 -10.70 20.36
C GLY A 344 24.09 -10.66 19.93
N ILE A 345 23.57 -9.47 19.60
CA ILE A 345 22.14 -9.23 19.31
C ILE A 345 21.88 -9.13 17.80
N ILE A 346 22.54 -9.99 17.01
CA ILE A 346 22.14 -10.26 15.62
C ILE A 346 21.16 -11.45 15.56
N LYS A 347 20.92 -12.14 16.67
CA LYS A 347 19.97 -13.26 16.71
C LYS A 347 18.52 -12.75 16.81
N GLN A 348 17.80 -12.90 15.69
CA GLN A 348 16.36 -13.22 15.62
C GLN A 348 15.32 -12.13 15.94
N ALA A 349 15.68 -10.87 16.03
CA ALA A 349 14.67 -9.80 16.11
C ALA A 349 14.17 -9.41 14.69
N ALA A 350 12.96 -9.87 14.36
CA ALA A 350 12.06 -9.31 13.34
C ALA A 350 12.26 -9.59 11.83
N LEU A 351 13.39 -10.15 11.36
CA LEU A 351 13.59 -10.35 9.91
C LEU A 351 13.26 -11.77 9.41
N VAL A 352 13.49 -12.81 10.18
CA VAL A 352 13.10 -14.18 9.81
C VAL A 352 11.78 -14.50 10.52
N PRO A 353 10.68 -14.84 9.80
CA PRO A 353 9.46 -15.26 10.45
C PRO A 353 9.78 -16.46 11.34
N PRO A 354 9.53 -16.40 12.66
CA PRO A 354 10.13 -17.30 13.65
C PRO A 354 9.78 -18.79 13.48
N ASN A 355 8.90 -19.15 12.54
CA ASN A 355 8.39 -20.51 12.37
C ASN A 355 8.42 -21.05 10.93
N GLY A 356 9.22 -20.46 10.02
CA GLY A 356 9.24 -20.95 8.63
C GLY A 356 7.87 -20.93 7.94
N ASN A 357 6.94 -20.11 8.45
CA ASN A 357 5.61 -19.97 7.87
C ASN A 357 5.78 -19.28 6.51
N PRO A 358 5.42 -19.95 5.39
CA PRO A 358 5.65 -19.46 4.03
C PRO A 358 4.94 -18.13 3.70
N ASP A 359 4.18 -17.57 4.63
CA ASP A 359 3.43 -16.34 4.47
C ASP A 359 3.96 -15.22 5.37
N SER A 360 5.17 -14.73 5.04
CA SER A 360 5.64 -13.47 5.61
C SER A 360 4.60 -12.37 5.37
N ILE A 361 4.43 -11.46 6.34
CA ILE A 361 3.51 -10.34 6.20
C ILE A 361 3.83 -9.48 4.96
N TRP A 362 5.10 -9.43 4.56
CA TRP A 362 5.57 -8.75 3.35
C TRP A 362 5.08 -9.43 2.07
N LYS A 363 5.10 -10.76 2.00
CA LYS A 363 4.53 -11.49 0.88
C LYS A 363 3.03 -11.23 0.76
N GLN A 364 2.29 -11.35 1.87
CA GLN A 364 0.86 -11.02 1.91
C GLN A 364 0.60 -9.58 1.45
N PHE A 365 1.46 -8.65 1.86
CA PHE A 365 1.42 -7.25 1.45
C PHE A 365 1.56 -7.07 -0.05
N PHE A 366 2.59 -7.67 -0.66
CA PHE A 366 2.83 -7.55 -2.11
C PHE A 366 1.74 -8.22 -2.97
N GLU A 367 1.20 -9.34 -2.50
CA GLU A 367 0.08 -10.04 -3.15
C GLU A 367 -1.25 -9.28 -3.04
N ALA A 368 -1.38 -8.39 -2.04
CA ALA A 368 -2.59 -7.61 -1.77
C ALA A 368 -2.59 -6.20 -2.39
N ILE A 369 -1.47 -5.74 -2.98
CA ILE A 369 -1.38 -4.36 -3.50
C ILE A 369 -2.41 -4.17 -4.62
N PRO A 370 -3.33 -3.20 -4.52
CA PRO A 370 -4.38 -2.98 -5.51
C PRO A 370 -3.89 -2.20 -6.74
N ILE A 371 -2.58 -1.98 -6.87
CA ILE A 371 -1.94 -1.23 -7.95
C ILE A 371 -0.75 -2.03 -8.45
N ARG A 372 -0.60 -2.06 -9.76
CA ARG A 372 0.51 -2.73 -10.42
C ARG A 372 1.83 -2.04 -10.09
N MET A 373 2.74 -2.76 -9.42
CA MET A 373 4.13 -2.32 -9.28
C MET A 373 4.86 -2.58 -10.60
N CYS A 374 5.28 -1.51 -11.28
CA CYS A 374 5.99 -1.62 -12.54
C CYS A 374 7.49 -1.81 -12.34
N ALA A 375 8.06 -1.08 -11.38
CA ALA A 375 9.49 -1.08 -11.08
C ALA A 375 9.74 -0.83 -9.61
N ILE A 376 10.78 -1.46 -9.07
CA ILE A 376 11.24 -1.26 -7.70
C ILE A 376 12.72 -0.98 -7.76
N HIS A 377 13.08 0.25 -7.45
CA HIS A 377 14.47 0.71 -7.43
C HIS A 377 15.01 0.63 -6.01
N ILE A 378 16.00 -0.22 -5.80
CA ILE A 378 16.70 -0.32 -4.52
C ILE A 378 17.99 0.48 -4.67
N CYS A 379 18.07 1.65 -4.03
CA CYS A 379 19.23 2.52 -4.08
C CYS A 379 20.01 2.34 -2.78
N LEU A 380 21.07 1.53 -2.84
CA LEU A 380 21.93 1.25 -1.70
C LEU A 380 23.35 1.74 -2.01
N PRO A 381 24.08 2.25 -1.02
CA PRO A 381 25.48 2.58 -1.18
C PRO A 381 26.33 1.28 -1.17
N ASP A 382 27.41 1.28 -1.96
CA ASP A 382 28.25 0.09 -2.21
C ASP A 382 29.32 -0.14 -1.15
N ASP A 383 29.57 0.87 -0.32
CA ASP A 383 30.69 0.92 0.61
C ASP A 383 30.51 0.02 1.84
N GLU A 384 29.32 -0.55 2.02
CA GLU A 384 28.94 -1.22 3.26
C GLU A 384 28.41 -2.65 3.02
N PRO A 385 29.07 -3.70 3.55
CA PRO A 385 28.67 -5.10 3.30
C PRO A 385 27.28 -5.44 3.85
N TYR A 386 26.79 -4.70 4.84
CA TYR A 386 25.45 -4.92 5.38
C TYR A 386 24.34 -4.47 4.40
N CYS A 387 24.63 -3.53 3.49
CA CYS A 387 23.69 -3.11 2.44
C CYS A 387 23.39 -4.25 1.48
N GLU A 388 24.38 -5.07 1.16
CA GLU A 388 24.20 -6.27 0.35
C GLU A 388 23.28 -7.29 1.02
N MET A 389 23.46 -7.52 2.32
CA MET A 389 22.58 -8.40 3.10
C MET A 389 21.12 -7.88 3.10
N ILE A 390 20.92 -6.57 3.24
CA ILE A 390 19.59 -5.94 3.15
C ILE A 390 18.98 -6.16 1.76
N ARG A 391 19.76 -6.00 0.70
CA ARG A 391 19.33 -6.22 -0.69
C ARG A 391 18.80 -7.65 -0.85
N CYS A 392 19.58 -8.64 -0.42
CA CYS A 392 19.19 -10.05 -0.48
C CYS A 392 17.93 -10.33 0.35
N PHE A 393 17.85 -9.79 1.58
CA PHE A 393 16.67 -9.93 2.42
C PHE A 393 15.42 -9.36 1.74
N PHE A 394 15.52 -8.17 1.17
CA PHE A 394 14.41 -7.52 0.47
C PHE A 394 13.96 -8.33 -0.75
N LEU A 395 14.90 -8.84 -1.53
CA LEU A 395 14.63 -9.70 -2.69
C LEU A 395 13.97 -11.04 -2.29
N LEU A 396 14.30 -11.58 -1.12
CA LEU A 396 13.61 -12.74 -0.57
C LEU A 396 12.19 -12.40 -0.13
N ALA A 397 12.02 -11.28 0.58
CA ALA A 397 10.75 -10.85 1.15
C ALA A 397 9.70 -10.47 0.10
N ILE A 398 10.11 -9.93 -1.06
CA ILE A 398 9.19 -9.46 -2.10
C ILE A 398 8.48 -10.59 -2.86
N GLY A 399 9.02 -11.81 -2.81
CA GLY A 399 8.50 -12.96 -3.55
C GLY A 399 8.90 -12.99 -5.02
N GLU A 400 8.75 -14.16 -5.63
CA GLU A 400 9.30 -14.48 -6.96
C GLU A 400 8.71 -13.61 -8.08
N ASP A 401 7.40 -13.37 -8.04
CA ASP A 401 6.66 -12.64 -9.08
C ASP A 401 7.13 -11.19 -9.25
N HIS A 402 7.72 -10.61 -8.21
CA HIS A 402 8.13 -9.22 -8.18
C HIS A 402 9.64 -9.02 -8.31
N ARG A 403 10.47 -10.04 -8.09
CA ARG A 403 11.94 -9.95 -8.23
C ARG A 403 12.36 -9.48 -9.62
N THR A 404 11.65 -9.93 -10.65
CA THR A 404 11.92 -9.54 -12.06
C THR A 404 11.69 -8.05 -12.32
N ARG A 405 11.06 -7.32 -11.39
CA ARG A 405 10.77 -5.88 -11.48
C ARG A 405 11.70 -5.05 -10.58
N VAL A 406 12.61 -5.69 -9.86
CA VAL A 406 13.58 -5.02 -9.01
C VAL A 406 14.81 -4.64 -9.83
N LYS A 407 15.27 -3.40 -9.65
CA LYS A 407 16.55 -2.91 -10.14
C LYS A 407 17.33 -2.33 -8.98
N ALA A 408 18.44 -2.96 -8.63
CA ALA A 408 19.39 -2.41 -7.68
C ALA A 408 20.24 -1.35 -8.40
N HIS A 409 20.41 -0.21 -7.74
CA HIS A 409 21.34 0.83 -8.15
C HIS A 409 22.43 0.92 -7.10
N HIS A 410 23.64 0.92 -7.61
CA HIS A 410 24.90 1.03 -6.90
C HIS A 410 25.38 2.46 -7.14
N GLY A 411 25.46 3.25 -6.07
CA GLY A 411 25.81 4.66 -6.15
C GLY A 411 27.10 4.93 -5.39
N GLU A 412 28.11 5.44 -6.08
CA GLU A 412 29.17 6.20 -5.41
C GLU A 412 28.53 7.50 -4.90
N LEU A 413 28.56 7.71 -3.58
CA LEU A 413 28.23 9.01 -3.00
C LEU A 413 29.18 10.03 -3.62
N SER A 414 28.73 10.76 -4.64
CA SER A 414 29.50 11.88 -5.16
C SER A 414 29.72 12.85 -4.00
N PRO A 415 30.97 13.17 -3.64
CA PRO A 415 31.24 14.14 -2.59
C PRO A 415 30.75 15.51 -3.08
N VAL A 416 29.59 15.93 -2.59
CA VAL A 416 29.02 17.27 -2.82
C VAL A 416 29.54 18.24 -1.78
#